data_AF-A0A1Z8REP4-F1
#
_entry.id   AF-A0A1Z8REP4-F1
#
_cell.length_a   1.000
_cell.length_b   1.000
_cell.length_c   1.000
_cell.angle_alpha   90.00
_cell.angle_beta   90.00
_cell.angle_gamma   90.00
#
_symmetry.space_group_name_H-M   'P 1'
#
loop_
_entity.id
_entity.type
_entity.pdbx_description
1 polymer ?
#
loop_
_entity_poly.entity_id
_entity_poly.type
_entity_poly.pdbx_seq_one_letter_code
_entity_poly.pdbx_strand_id
1 'polypeptide(L)'
;MLNANPLNLQNKLMNGILHLIFATPGSSVFAFLSSAFEPVSHSNAFILYPKKETPKEVFPSTSWDWDSKDFKFQTHNEDKIEEWILFLSNDIEVADQVEAALRMLSIHPDLSMGRVLVFLNAQTLAEEENLYPWLDGCAHFADVICFSNRENSNGKHVQDCIKRYSSMRYPLETYLLSKKNVPVSSIFNPIARRISHVFDSPDLLEQDETPESDPYLERKANGQRVRNIPLIFSSNM
;
A
#
# COMPACT_ATOMS: atom_id res chain seq x y z
N MET A 1 -29.15 32.87 17.07
CA MET A 1 -29.08 32.49 15.65
C MET A 1 -27.83 33.11 15.06
N LEU A 2 -26.86 32.28 14.71
CA LEU A 2 -26.06 32.37 13.49
C LEU A 2 -25.23 31.08 13.51
N ASN A 3 -25.65 30.14 12.68
CA ASN A 3 -25.06 28.83 12.51
C ASN A 3 -23.59 28.99 12.13
N ALA A 4 -22.69 28.49 12.97
CA ALA A 4 -21.35 28.16 12.53
C ALA A 4 -21.48 26.99 11.55
N ASN A 5 -21.18 27.26 10.29
CA ASN A 5 -21.19 26.30 9.20
C ASN A 5 -19.98 25.35 9.37
N PRO A 6 -20.12 24.05 9.63
CA PRO A 6 -18.99 23.14 9.75
C PRO A 6 -18.67 22.55 8.37
N LEU A 7 -18.25 23.40 7.44
CA LEU A 7 -17.88 23.03 6.07
C LEU A 7 -16.81 24.01 5.57
N ASN A 8 -15.58 23.85 6.06
CA ASN A 8 -14.34 24.28 5.40
C ASN A 8 -13.13 24.01 6.32
N LEU A 9 -12.74 22.74 6.47
CA LEU A 9 -11.30 22.45 6.42
C LEU A 9 -11.02 22.16 4.95
N GLN A 10 -10.48 23.15 4.25
CA GLN A 10 -9.93 22.94 2.91
C GLN A 10 -8.78 21.92 3.05
N ASN A 11 -9.03 20.66 2.68
CA ASN A 11 -7.93 19.75 2.37
C ASN A 11 -7.16 20.41 1.21
N LYS A 12 -5.94 20.87 1.49
CA LYS A 12 -5.01 21.33 0.46
C LYS A 12 -4.93 20.23 -0.61
N LEU A 13 -5.16 20.58 -1.88
CA LEU A 13 -5.06 19.61 -2.98
C LEU A 13 -3.66 19.00 -2.97
N MET A 14 -3.60 17.67 -3.00
CA MET A 14 -2.35 16.92 -3.11
C MET A 14 -1.91 16.86 -4.57
N ASN A 15 -0.60 16.87 -4.79
CA ASN A 15 0.02 16.67 -6.10
C ASN A 15 1.18 15.67 -5.99
N GLY A 16 1.62 15.11 -7.12
CA GLY A 16 2.76 14.20 -7.18
C GLY A 16 2.36 12.74 -7.42
N ILE A 17 3.13 11.80 -6.87
CA ILE A 17 2.93 10.36 -7.06
C ILE A 17 2.55 9.73 -5.72
N LEU A 18 1.48 8.93 -5.69
CA LEU A 18 1.05 8.15 -4.53
C LEU A 18 1.49 6.69 -4.65
N HIS A 19 2.27 6.22 -3.69
CA HIS A 19 2.60 4.81 -3.51
C HIS A 19 1.80 4.25 -2.33
N LEU A 20 1.28 3.02 -2.48
CA LEU A 20 0.62 2.30 -1.40
C LEU A 20 1.54 1.21 -0.86
N ILE A 21 1.56 1.02 0.45
CA ILE A 21 2.32 -0.04 1.11
C ILE A 21 1.37 -0.91 1.93
N PHE A 22 1.29 -2.19 1.56
CA PHE A 22 0.89 -3.26 2.46
C PHE A 22 2.14 -3.79 3.16
N ALA A 23 2.15 -3.86 4.49
CA ALA A 23 3.30 -4.34 5.23
C ALA A 23 2.87 -5.34 6.30
N THR A 24 3.49 -6.52 6.32
CA THR A 24 3.27 -7.43 7.45
C THR A 24 3.99 -6.92 8.70
N PRO A 25 3.49 -7.26 9.91
CA PRO A 25 4.17 -6.93 11.15
C PRO A 25 5.63 -7.39 11.17
N GLY A 26 6.52 -6.53 11.65
CA GLY A 26 7.95 -6.83 11.74
C GLY A 26 8.71 -6.83 10.40
N SER A 27 8.10 -6.38 9.30
CA SER A 27 8.75 -6.31 7.98
C SER A 27 9.92 -5.32 7.88
N SER A 28 10.23 -4.54 8.93
CA SER A 28 11.35 -3.59 8.98
C SER A 28 11.33 -2.53 7.87
N VAL A 29 10.16 -2.26 7.30
CA VAL A 29 9.98 -1.33 6.17
C VAL A 29 10.41 0.10 6.50
N PHE A 30 10.08 0.63 7.69
CA PHE A 30 10.51 1.98 8.08
C PHE A 30 12.04 2.09 8.19
N ALA A 31 12.71 1.09 8.76
CA ALA A 31 14.17 1.03 8.79
C ALA A 31 14.77 0.97 7.38
N PHE A 32 14.17 0.18 6.48
CA PHE A 32 14.57 0.14 5.07
C PHE A 32 14.44 1.52 4.41
N LEU A 33 13.27 2.17 4.52
CA LEU A 33 13.02 3.51 3.94
C LEU A 33 13.95 4.58 4.53
N SER A 34 14.23 4.54 5.83
CA SER A 34 15.19 5.46 6.47
C SER A 34 16.58 5.30 5.86
N SER A 35 17.07 4.07 5.72
CA SER A 35 18.39 3.82 5.11
C SER A 35 18.45 4.14 3.62
N ALA A 36 17.31 4.02 2.95
CA ALA A 36 17.11 4.27 1.53
C ALA A 36 17.09 5.76 1.17
N PHE A 37 16.58 6.59 2.08
CA PHE A 37 16.35 8.02 1.86
C PHE A 37 17.40 8.95 2.51
N GLU A 38 18.36 8.44 3.28
CA GLU A 38 19.46 9.23 3.86
C GLU A 38 20.55 9.64 2.83
N PRO A 39 21.27 10.76 3.08
CA PRO A 39 20.89 12.15 2.78
C PRO A 39 21.25 12.59 1.34
N VAL A 40 21.52 11.66 0.41
CA VAL A 40 21.95 11.98 -0.97
C VAL A 40 20.78 11.99 -1.98
N SER A 41 19.62 11.46 -1.59
CA SER A 41 18.42 11.47 -2.42
C SER A 41 17.63 12.75 -2.19
N HIS A 42 17.47 13.59 -3.22
CA HIS A 42 16.58 14.74 -3.24
C HIS A 42 15.08 14.33 -3.27
N SER A 43 14.73 13.19 -2.67
CA SER A 43 13.35 12.70 -2.68
C SER A 43 12.55 13.52 -1.68
N ASN A 44 11.70 14.41 -2.19
CA ASN A 44 10.64 15.08 -1.43
C ASN A 44 9.51 14.08 -1.12
N ALA A 45 9.88 12.93 -0.55
CA ALA A 45 8.98 11.87 -0.15
C ALA A 45 8.36 12.21 1.21
N PHE A 46 7.06 11.97 1.34
CA PHE A 46 6.31 12.18 2.57
C PHE A 46 5.52 10.93 2.93
N ILE A 47 5.72 10.44 4.15
CA ILE A 47 5.12 9.18 4.61
C ILE A 47 3.81 9.45 5.37
N LEU A 48 2.75 8.75 4.99
CA LEU A 48 1.47 8.70 5.68
C LEU A 48 1.34 7.32 6.35
N TYR A 49 1.23 7.26 7.67
CA TYR A 49 1.18 5.97 8.40
C TYR A 49 -0.03 5.85 9.33
N PRO A 50 -0.57 4.64 9.58
CA PRO A 50 -1.66 4.48 10.53
C PRO A 50 -1.21 4.93 11.92
N LYS A 51 -2.05 5.68 12.65
CA LYS A 51 -1.69 6.26 13.97
C LYS A 51 -1.12 5.28 14.99
N LYS A 52 -1.47 3.99 14.90
CA LYS A 52 -0.95 2.93 15.78
C LYS A 52 0.49 2.51 15.45
N GLU A 53 0.99 2.78 14.26
CA GLU A 53 2.27 2.29 13.74
C GLU A 53 3.36 3.36 13.79
N THR A 54 3.44 4.14 14.89
CA THR A 54 4.40 5.25 15.03
C THR A 54 5.82 4.81 14.66
N PRO A 55 6.40 5.33 13.56
CA PRO A 55 7.75 5.00 13.14
C PRO A 55 8.77 5.42 14.19
N LYS A 56 9.86 4.67 14.29
CA LYS A 56 10.97 5.02 15.21
C LYS A 56 11.99 5.92 14.54
N GLU A 57 12.09 5.82 13.22
CA GLU A 57 13.00 6.55 12.36
C GLU A 57 12.48 7.97 12.07
N VAL A 58 13.40 8.87 11.72
CA VAL A 58 13.08 10.29 11.49
C VAL A 58 13.02 10.58 10.00
N PHE A 59 11.83 10.89 9.50
CA PHE A 59 11.58 11.31 8.13
C PHE A 59 10.32 12.20 8.06
N PRO A 60 10.15 13.01 6.99
CA PRO A 60 8.93 13.78 6.79
C PRO A 60 7.70 12.86 6.74
N SER A 61 6.83 12.98 7.75
CA SER A 61 5.68 12.10 7.88
C SER A 61 4.57 12.68 8.75
N THR A 62 3.39 12.07 8.63
CA THR A 62 2.26 12.31 9.52
C THR A 62 1.45 11.03 9.69
N SER A 63 0.79 10.89 10.83
CA SER A 63 -0.15 9.80 11.03
C SER A 63 -1.50 10.10 10.39
N TRP A 64 -2.21 9.07 9.97
CA TRP A 64 -3.62 9.13 9.59
C TRP A 64 -4.52 8.35 10.56
N ASP A 65 -5.76 8.82 10.70
CA ASP A 65 -6.89 8.18 11.36
C ASP A 65 -7.88 7.65 10.31
N TRP A 66 -8.66 6.62 10.66
CA TRP A 66 -9.70 6.05 9.78
C TRP A 66 -11.08 6.60 10.15
N ASP A 67 -11.79 7.20 9.19
CA ASP A 67 -13.14 7.75 9.43
C ASP A 67 -14.27 6.85 8.93
N SER A 68 -14.09 5.53 9.03
CA SER A 68 -14.91 4.45 8.45
C SER A 68 -14.78 4.23 6.94
N LYS A 69 -14.33 5.23 6.17
CA LYS A 69 -14.24 5.11 4.71
C LYS A 69 -13.01 5.76 4.10
N ASP A 70 -12.42 6.76 4.72
CA ASP A 70 -11.36 7.57 4.14
C ASP A 70 -10.22 7.76 5.15
N PHE A 71 -9.02 8.00 4.63
CA PHE A 71 -7.87 8.41 5.42
C PHE A 71 -8.03 9.87 5.87
N LYS A 72 -7.83 10.14 7.16
CA LYS A 72 -7.85 11.50 7.73
C LYS A 72 -6.50 11.85 8.32
N PHE A 73 -5.87 12.87 7.75
CA PHE A 73 -4.58 13.36 8.21
C PHE A 73 -4.47 14.86 7.94
N GLN A 74 -3.49 15.48 8.60
CA GLN A 74 -3.11 16.86 8.36
C GLN A 74 -1.65 16.89 7.94
N THR A 75 -1.37 17.73 6.94
CA THR A 75 -0.01 18.03 6.51
C THR A 75 0.27 19.49 6.81
N HIS A 76 1.37 19.74 7.51
CA HIS A 76 1.84 21.10 7.80
C HIS A 76 3.05 21.48 6.94
N ASN A 77 3.43 20.61 6.00
CA ASN A 77 4.62 20.83 5.19
C ASN A 77 4.36 21.87 4.09
N GLU A 78 5.18 22.92 4.10
CA GLU A 78 5.18 23.99 3.09
C GLU A 78 6.02 23.59 1.87
N ASP A 79 6.88 22.59 1.99
CA ASP A 79 7.69 22.07 0.89
C ASP A 79 6.84 21.34 -0.16
N LYS A 80 7.31 21.36 -1.40
CA LYS A 80 6.70 20.65 -2.52
C LYS A 80 6.97 19.15 -2.37
N ILE A 81 6.01 18.42 -1.82
CA ILE A 81 6.01 16.95 -1.77
C ILE A 81 5.83 16.42 -3.19
N GLU A 82 6.72 15.53 -3.62
CA GLU A 82 6.66 14.93 -4.96
C GLU A 82 6.22 13.46 -4.91
N GLU A 83 6.55 12.78 -3.82
CA GLU A 83 6.18 11.38 -3.58
C GLU A 83 5.46 11.23 -2.25
N TRP A 84 4.32 10.55 -2.27
CA TRP A 84 3.54 10.20 -1.09
C TRP A 84 3.64 8.69 -0.89
N ILE A 85 3.99 8.27 0.32
CA ILE A 85 4.10 6.85 0.66
C ILE A 85 3.06 6.56 1.74
N LEU A 86 1.94 5.97 1.33
CA LEU A 86 0.82 5.65 2.20
C LEU A 86 0.90 4.21 2.68
N PHE A 87 1.19 4.03 3.96
CA PHE A 87 1.10 2.75 4.65
C PHE A 87 -0.36 2.44 4.98
N LEU A 88 -0.77 1.22 4.64
CA LEU A 88 -2.09 0.69 4.90
C LEU A 88 -2.07 -0.12 6.20
N SER A 89 -3.14 0.01 6.98
CA SER A 89 -3.27 -0.63 8.29
C SER A 89 -3.61 -2.11 8.16
N ASN A 90 -3.02 -2.90 9.04
CA ASN A 90 -3.34 -4.32 9.23
C ASN A 90 -4.67 -4.57 9.98
N ASP A 91 -5.27 -3.53 10.57
CA ASP A 91 -6.52 -3.61 11.33
C ASP A 91 -7.77 -3.28 10.49
N ILE A 92 -7.60 -2.96 9.20
CA ILE A 92 -8.69 -2.53 8.30
C ILE A 92 -8.64 -3.40 7.05
N GLU A 93 -9.81 -3.77 6.51
CA GLU A 93 -9.88 -4.59 5.30
C GLU A 93 -9.10 -3.94 4.14
N VAL A 94 -8.31 -4.76 3.44
CA VAL A 94 -7.49 -4.32 2.30
C VAL A 94 -8.34 -3.65 1.23
N ALA A 95 -9.49 -4.24 0.88
CA ALA A 95 -10.39 -3.71 -0.13
C ALA A 95 -10.92 -2.31 0.23
N ASP A 96 -11.31 -2.09 1.49
CA ASP A 96 -11.83 -0.79 1.93
C ASP A 96 -10.76 0.31 1.84
N GLN A 97 -9.50 -0.03 2.16
CA GLN A 97 -8.37 0.88 2.04
C GLN A 97 -7.98 1.17 0.59
N VAL A 98 -8.08 0.19 -0.30
CA VAL A 98 -7.91 0.39 -1.76
C VAL A 98 -8.99 1.32 -2.31
N GLU A 99 -10.26 1.11 -1.95
CA GLU A 99 -11.34 2.02 -2.34
C GLU A 99 -11.14 3.44 -1.81
N ALA A 100 -10.61 3.59 -0.60
CA ALA A 100 -10.27 4.89 -0.03
C ALA A 100 -9.13 5.58 -0.79
N ALA A 101 -8.13 4.82 -1.25
CA ALA A 101 -7.06 5.34 -2.10
C ALA A 101 -7.59 5.78 -3.48
N LEU A 102 -8.50 5.03 -4.08
CA LEU A 102 -9.19 5.43 -5.32
C LEU A 102 -9.97 6.74 -5.14
N ARG A 103 -10.71 6.88 -4.04
CA ARG A 103 -11.38 8.14 -3.69
C ARG A 103 -10.38 9.29 -3.52
N MET A 104 -9.26 9.05 -2.83
CA MET A 104 -8.20 10.05 -2.64
C MET A 104 -7.65 10.54 -3.99
N LEU A 105 -7.34 9.63 -4.92
CA LEU A 105 -6.91 9.97 -6.27
C LEU A 105 -7.97 10.78 -7.02
N SER A 106 -9.25 10.40 -6.92
CA SER A 106 -10.34 11.11 -7.62
C SER A 106 -10.56 12.56 -7.16
N ILE A 107 -10.28 12.87 -5.89
CA ILE A 107 -10.44 14.23 -5.34
C ILE A 107 -9.17 15.09 -5.49
N HIS A 108 -8.06 14.48 -5.93
CA HIS A 108 -6.76 15.12 -6.12
C HIS A 108 -6.27 14.91 -7.56
N PRO A 109 -6.73 15.72 -8.52
CA PRO A 109 -6.47 15.49 -9.96
C PRO A 109 -4.98 15.56 -10.34
N ASP A 110 -4.16 16.24 -9.54
CA ASP A 110 -2.71 16.34 -9.75
C ASP A 110 -1.92 15.25 -9.01
N LEU A 111 -2.61 14.33 -8.32
CA LEU A 111 -2.03 13.16 -7.67
C LEU A 111 -2.20 11.95 -8.58
N SER A 112 -1.09 11.38 -9.00
CA SER A 112 -1.05 10.19 -9.85
C SER A 112 -0.76 8.94 -9.04
N MET A 113 -1.30 7.80 -9.47
CA MET A 113 -0.96 6.53 -8.85
C MET A 113 0.45 6.08 -9.29
N GLY A 114 1.30 5.78 -8.31
CA GLY A 114 2.58 5.12 -8.50
C GLY A 114 2.47 3.62 -8.29
N ARG A 115 3.27 3.11 -7.35
CA ARG A 115 3.41 1.69 -7.02
C ARG A 115 2.55 1.26 -5.84
N VAL A 116 1.96 0.08 -5.92
CA VAL A 116 1.47 -0.69 -4.77
C VAL A 116 2.53 -1.73 -4.41
N LEU A 117 3.04 -1.66 -3.20
CA LEU A 117 4.15 -2.48 -2.71
C LEU A 117 3.67 -3.36 -1.56
N VAL A 118 4.12 -4.62 -1.54
CA VAL A 118 3.95 -5.52 -0.39
C VAL A 118 5.31 -5.72 0.27
N PHE A 119 5.47 -5.27 1.51
CA PHE A 119 6.61 -5.57 2.35
C PHE A 119 6.29 -6.76 3.25
N LEU A 120 6.90 -7.89 2.94
CA LEU A 120 6.64 -9.18 3.58
C LEU A 120 7.82 -9.60 4.46
N ASN A 121 7.56 -9.73 5.75
CA ASN A 121 8.48 -10.37 6.67
C ASN A 121 8.57 -11.87 6.35
N ALA A 122 9.76 -12.36 5.96
CA ALA A 122 9.95 -13.76 5.60
C ALA A 122 9.65 -14.72 6.75
N GLN A 123 9.70 -14.27 8.00
CA GLN A 123 9.32 -15.09 9.14
C GLN A 123 7.81 -15.37 9.16
N THR A 124 6.99 -14.39 8.80
CA THR A 124 5.52 -14.54 8.73
C THR A 124 5.11 -15.63 7.73
N LEU A 125 5.85 -15.78 6.62
CA LEU A 125 5.63 -16.87 5.65
C LEU A 125 5.83 -18.27 6.22
N ALA A 126 6.64 -18.42 7.26
CA ALA A 126 6.88 -19.70 7.90
C ALA A 126 5.88 -20.01 9.02
N GLU A 127 5.21 -18.99 9.56
CA GLU A 127 4.43 -19.09 10.80
C GLU A 127 2.92 -18.94 10.60
N GLU A 128 2.47 -18.20 9.58
CA GLU A 128 1.05 -17.88 9.39
C GLU A 128 0.41 -18.67 8.26
N GLU A 129 -0.38 -19.69 8.61
CA GLU A 129 -1.05 -20.58 7.65
C GLU A 129 -2.08 -19.83 6.76
N ASN A 130 -2.73 -18.79 7.29
CA ASN A 130 -3.72 -18.01 6.54
C ASN A 130 -3.11 -16.84 5.75
N LEU A 131 -1.78 -16.77 5.66
CA LEU A 131 -1.10 -15.68 4.96
C LEU A 131 -1.41 -15.67 3.46
N TYR A 132 -1.49 -16.82 2.81
CA TYR A 132 -1.65 -16.87 1.35
C TYR A 132 -2.96 -16.26 0.86
N PRO A 133 -4.13 -16.54 1.47
CA PRO A 133 -5.36 -15.82 1.12
C PRO A 133 -5.26 -14.28 1.27
N TRP A 134 -4.62 -13.77 2.31
CA TRP A 134 -4.36 -12.34 2.47
C TRP A 134 -3.41 -11.82 1.38
N LEU A 135 -2.30 -12.54 1.16
CA LEU A 135 -1.26 -12.18 0.22
C LEU A 135 -1.76 -12.24 -1.23
N ASP A 136 -2.64 -13.17 -1.58
CA ASP A 136 -3.28 -13.25 -2.90
C ASP A 136 -4.19 -12.04 -3.15
N GLY A 137 -4.81 -11.49 -2.10
CA GLY A 137 -5.57 -10.24 -2.15
C GLY A 137 -4.65 -9.03 -2.35
N CYS A 138 -3.58 -8.92 -1.55
CA CYS A 138 -2.61 -7.85 -1.72
C CYS A 138 -1.90 -7.92 -3.09
N ALA A 139 -1.47 -9.10 -3.53
CA ALA A 139 -0.73 -9.33 -4.77
C ALA A 139 -1.56 -9.02 -6.03
N HIS A 140 -2.89 -9.09 -5.94
CA HIS A 140 -3.78 -8.67 -7.02
C HIS A 140 -3.65 -7.17 -7.33
N PHE A 141 -3.51 -6.35 -6.29
CA PHE A 141 -3.29 -4.90 -6.42
C PHE A 141 -1.81 -4.52 -6.51
N ALA A 142 -0.90 -5.41 -6.10
CA ALA A 142 0.51 -5.09 -5.95
C ALA A 142 1.30 -5.16 -7.27
N ASP A 143 2.27 -4.26 -7.38
CA ASP A 143 3.29 -4.25 -8.41
C ASP A 143 4.57 -4.99 -7.97
N VAL A 144 4.82 -5.03 -6.66
CA VAL A 144 6.09 -5.50 -6.10
C VAL A 144 5.87 -6.24 -4.79
N ILE A 145 6.62 -7.32 -4.56
CA ILE A 145 6.78 -7.96 -3.26
C ILE A 145 8.25 -7.85 -2.81
N CYS A 146 8.47 -7.18 -1.68
CA CYS A 146 9.75 -7.02 -1.02
C CYS A 146 9.83 -7.96 0.20
N PHE A 147 10.82 -8.84 0.25
CA PHE A 147 11.02 -9.76 1.36
C PHE A 147 12.11 -9.24 2.31
N SER A 148 11.76 -9.04 3.57
CA SER A 148 12.71 -8.72 4.66
C SER A 148 12.92 -9.92 5.58
N ASN A 149 13.93 -9.82 6.46
CA ASN A 149 14.28 -10.84 7.47
C ASN A 149 14.43 -12.27 6.89
N ARG A 150 14.90 -12.38 5.65
CA ARG A 150 15.18 -13.67 5.02
C ARG A 150 16.44 -14.28 5.65
N GLU A 151 16.25 -15.43 6.26
CA GLU A 151 17.31 -16.26 6.84
C GLU A 151 17.36 -17.63 6.13
N ASN A 152 18.30 -18.48 6.53
CA ASN A 152 18.40 -19.83 5.98
C ASN A 152 17.21 -20.71 6.38
N SER A 153 16.67 -20.52 7.58
CA SER A 153 15.53 -21.25 8.14
C SER A 153 14.23 -21.02 7.36
N ASN A 154 13.94 -19.77 6.96
CA ASN A 154 12.72 -19.39 6.25
C ASN A 154 12.91 -19.27 4.72
N GLY A 155 14.13 -19.50 4.21
CA GLY A 155 14.46 -19.32 2.80
C GLY A 155 13.63 -20.19 1.83
N LYS A 156 13.21 -21.39 2.25
CA LYS A 156 12.32 -22.24 1.45
C LYS A 156 10.94 -21.60 1.27
N HIS A 157 10.35 -21.05 2.32
CA HIS A 157 9.04 -20.40 2.26
C HIS A 157 9.05 -19.19 1.33
N VAL A 158 10.13 -18.40 1.35
CA VAL A 158 10.33 -17.30 0.38
C VAL A 158 10.37 -17.81 -1.06
N GLN A 159 11.13 -18.87 -1.34
CA GLN A 159 11.20 -19.44 -2.69
C GLN A 159 9.87 -20.02 -3.16
N ASP A 160 9.14 -20.70 -2.27
CA ASP A 160 7.82 -21.24 -2.57
C ASP A 160 6.81 -20.10 -2.86
N CYS A 161 6.89 -18.99 -2.14
CA CYS A 161 6.10 -17.78 -2.41
C CYS A 161 6.42 -17.17 -3.79
N ILE A 162 7.70 -16.99 -4.13
CA ILE A 162 8.11 -16.48 -5.44
C ILE A 162 7.64 -17.43 -6.57
N LYS A 163 7.79 -18.74 -6.35
CA LYS A 163 7.35 -19.77 -7.30
C LYS A 163 5.83 -19.76 -7.50
N ARG A 164 5.05 -19.52 -6.45
CA ARG A 164 3.59 -19.42 -6.53
C ARG A 164 3.16 -18.33 -7.51
N TYR A 165 3.58 -17.08 -7.28
CA TYR A 165 3.14 -15.95 -8.12
C TYR A 165 3.70 -15.99 -9.54
N SER A 166 4.94 -16.46 -9.71
CA SER A 166 5.48 -16.70 -11.06
C SER A 166 4.72 -17.81 -11.81
N SER A 167 4.30 -18.88 -11.13
CA SER A 167 3.48 -19.95 -11.74
C SER A 167 2.07 -19.47 -12.10
N MET A 168 1.52 -18.55 -11.31
CA MET A 168 0.26 -17.84 -11.59
C MET A 168 0.42 -16.74 -12.66
N ARG A 169 1.64 -16.52 -13.17
CA ARG A 169 1.99 -15.50 -14.18
C ARG A 169 1.66 -14.07 -13.73
N TYR A 170 1.77 -13.78 -12.44
CA TYR A 170 1.58 -12.41 -11.96
C TYR A 170 2.69 -11.51 -12.50
N PRO A 171 2.39 -10.30 -12.99
CA PRO A 171 3.37 -9.38 -13.55
C PRO A 171 4.28 -8.73 -12.51
N LEU A 172 4.04 -8.97 -11.22
CA LEU A 172 4.74 -8.36 -10.10
C LEU A 172 6.24 -8.65 -10.06
N GLU A 173 7.01 -7.69 -9.54
CA GLU A 173 8.44 -7.80 -9.31
C GLU A 173 8.74 -8.27 -7.89
N THR A 174 9.90 -8.93 -7.68
CA THR A 174 10.28 -9.46 -6.36
C THR A 174 11.68 -8.99 -5.94
N TYR A 175 11.81 -8.48 -4.72
CA TYR A 175 13.09 -8.02 -4.17
C TYR A 175 13.39 -8.67 -2.82
N LEU A 176 14.66 -9.05 -2.60
CA LEU A 176 15.16 -9.54 -1.31
C LEU A 176 15.96 -8.42 -0.64
N LEU A 177 15.41 -7.81 0.42
CA LEU A 177 15.99 -6.61 1.05
C LEU A 177 17.27 -6.87 1.85
N SER A 178 17.58 -8.14 2.16
CA SER A 178 18.83 -8.51 2.84
C SER A 178 20.08 -8.42 1.96
N LYS A 179 19.91 -8.23 0.63
CA LYS A 179 21.03 -8.01 -0.28
C LYS A 179 21.36 -6.52 -0.32
N LYS A 180 22.55 -6.14 0.16
CA LYS A 180 23.18 -4.85 -0.18
C LYS A 180 23.07 -4.70 -1.70
N ASN A 181 22.58 -3.56 -2.19
CA ASN A 181 22.44 -3.16 -3.61
C ASN A 181 21.06 -3.28 -4.27
N VAL A 182 19.94 -3.40 -3.55
CA VAL A 182 18.63 -3.15 -4.21
C VAL A 182 18.42 -1.63 -4.33
N PRO A 183 18.41 -1.04 -5.55
CA PRO A 183 18.20 0.39 -5.69
C PRO A 183 16.74 0.72 -5.36
N VAL A 184 16.56 1.67 -4.44
CA VAL A 184 15.24 2.13 -3.98
C VAL A 184 14.43 2.69 -5.15
N SER A 185 15.10 3.39 -6.06
CA SER A 185 14.52 3.89 -7.30
C SER A 185 13.94 2.79 -8.19
N SER A 186 14.43 1.55 -8.12
CA SER A 186 13.83 0.42 -8.84
C SER A 186 12.52 -0.04 -8.20
N ILE A 187 12.48 -0.13 -6.86
CA ILE A 187 11.28 -0.52 -6.12
C ILE A 187 10.14 0.49 -6.34
N PHE A 188 10.46 1.79 -6.34
CA PHE A 188 9.49 2.88 -6.46
C PHE A 188 9.27 3.38 -7.91
N ASN A 189 9.95 2.81 -8.91
CA ASN A 189 9.76 3.19 -10.32
C ASN A 189 8.29 3.09 -10.74
N PRO A 190 7.59 4.13 -11.23
CA PRO A 190 6.12 4.15 -11.35
C PRO A 190 5.50 3.35 -12.53
N ILE A 191 6.08 2.24 -12.98
CA ILE A 191 5.61 1.47 -14.17
C ILE A 191 4.68 0.31 -13.80
N ALA A 192 3.37 0.46 -13.65
CA ALA A 192 2.44 -0.59 -13.16
C ALA A 192 2.76 -2.06 -13.59
N ARG A 193 2.68 -2.97 -12.62
CA ARG A 193 2.99 -4.42 -12.68
C ARG A 193 1.95 -5.26 -11.90
N ARG A 194 0.72 -4.74 -11.78
CA ARG A 194 -0.39 -5.33 -11.02
C ARG A 194 -1.38 -6.05 -11.94
N ILE A 195 -2.19 -6.94 -11.37
CA ILE A 195 -3.28 -7.61 -12.10
C ILE A 195 -4.50 -6.68 -12.20
N SER A 196 -4.81 -5.98 -11.11
CA SER A 196 -5.93 -5.07 -11.05
C SER A 196 -5.67 -3.80 -11.86
N HIS A 197 -6.62 -3.41 -12.72
CA HIS A 197 -6.56 -2.16 -13.50
C HIS A 197 -7.29 -1.01 -12.80
N VAL A 198 -7.79 -1.18 -11.57
CA VAL A 198 -8.65 -0.19 -10.88
C VAL A 198 -8.01 1.19 -10.69
N PHE A 199 -6.68 1.29 -10.80
CA PHE A 199 -5.93 2.54 -10.70
C PHE A 199 -5.57 3.17 -12.05
N ASP A 200 -5.88 2.51 -13.16
CA ASP A 200 -5.53 2.99 -14.49
C ASP A 200 -6.53 4.05 -14.95
N SER A 201 -6.13 4.86 -15.94
CA SER A 201 -7.00 5.91 -16.48
C SER A 201 -8.26 5.28 -17.08
N PRO A 202 -9.47 5.82 -16.82
CA PRO A 202 -10.71 5.33 -17.43
C PRO A 202 -10.67 5.24 -18.96
N ASP A 203 -9.85 6.07 -19.62
CA ASP A 203 -9.68 6.05 -21.07
C ASP A 203 -8.92 4.81 -21.59
N LEU A 204 -8.24 4.08 -20.71
CA LEU A 204 -7.47 2.88 -21.03
C LEU A 204 -8.20 1.58 -20.66
N LEU A 205 -9.31 1.67 -19.93
CA LEU A 205 -10.04 0.53 -19.38
C LEU A 205 -11.06 -0.03 -20.37
N GLU A 206 -11.19 -1.35 -20.41
CA GLU A 206 -12.36 -1.99 -21.00
C GLU A 206 -13.61 -1.77 -20.11
N GLN A 207 -14.81 -1.98 -20.66
CA GLN A 207 -16.08 -1.67 -19.96
C GLN A 207 -16.26 -2.46 -18.65
N ASP A 208 -15.61 -3.60 -18.51
CA ASP A 208 -15.63 -4.51 -17.37
C ASP A 208 -14.36 -4.42 -16.50
N GLU A 209 -13.50 -3.42 -16.72
CA GLU A 209 -12.28 -3.19 -15.92
C GLU A 209 -12.46 -2.05 -14.90
N THR A 210 -13.66 -1.96 -14.31
CA THR A 210 -14.00 -0.95 -13.31
C THR A 210 -13.73 -1.42 -11.87
N PRO A 211 -13.61 -0.52 -10.88
CA PRO A 211 -13.60 -0.91 -9.48
C PRO A 211 -14.81 -1.77 -9.08
N GLU A 212 -15.98 -1.54 -9.66
CA GLU A 212 -17.19 -2.29 -9.37
C GLU A 212 -17.17 -3.73 -9.89
N SER A 213 -16.31 -4.04 -10.86
CA SER A 213 -16.14 -5.37 -11.47
C SER A 213 -14.85 -6.08 -11.05
N ASP A 214 -13.97 -5.43 -10.27
CA ASP A 214 -12.79 -6.08 -9.72
C ASP A 214 -13.19 -7.13 -8.67
N PRO A 215 -12.72 -8.40 -8.76
CA PRO A 215 -13.21 -9.48 -7.89
C PRO A 215 -13.10 -9.22 -6.38
N TYR A 216 -12.13 -8.41 -5.95
CA TYR A 216 -11.92 -8.09 -4.53
C TYR A 216 -12.65 -6.81 -4.08
N LEU A 217 -13.14 -6.00 -5.01
CA LEU A 217 -13.91 -4.78 -4.73
C LEU A 217 -15.41 -4.97 -5.02
N GLU A 218 -15.78 -5.81 -5.98
CA GLU A 218 -17.15 -6.14 -6.35
C GLU A 218 -17.96 -6.58 -5.11
N ARG A 219 -19.16 -6.02 -4.96
CA ARG A 219 -20.09 -6.36 -3.88
C ARG A 219 -21.32 -7.10 -4.44
N LYS A 220 -21.73 -8.14 -3.73
CA LYS A 220 -23.02 -8.80 -3.91
C LYS A 220 -24.17 -7.86 -3.49
N ALA A 221 -25.39 -8.20 -3.88
CA ALA A 221 -26.60 -7.44 -3.49
C ALA A 221 -26.80 -7.29 -1.97
N ASN A 222 -26.20 -8.16 -1.16
CA ASN A 222 -26.23 -8.07 0.31
C ASN A 222 -25.11 -7.18 0.90
N GLY A 223 -24.33 -6.51 0.05
CA GLY A 223 -23.23 -5.62 0.44
C GLY A 223 -21.90 -6.32 0.76
N GLN A 224 -21.85 -7.65 0.84
CA GLN A 224 -20.60 -8.39 1.06
C GLN A 224 -19.77 -8.46 -0.22
N ARG A 225 -18.44 -8.54 -0.10
CA ARG A 225 -17.57 -8.72 -1.28
C ARG A 225 -17.84 -10.06 -1.97
N VAL A 226 -17.61 -10.09 -3.27
CA VAL A 226 -17.57 -11.34 -4.05
C VAL A 226 -16.40 -12.20 -3.59
N ARG A 227 -15.21 -11.61 -3.46
CA ARG A 227 -14.01 -12.25 -2.91
C ARG A 227 -13.47 -11.46 -1.71
N ASN A 228 -13.50 -12.07 -0.53
CA ASN A 228 -12.98 -11.46 0.70
C ASN A 228 -11.45 -11.63 0.79
N ILE A 229 -10.79 -10.61 1.32
CA ILE A 229 -9.39 -10.68 1.77
C ILE A 229 -9.43 -10.80 3.30
N PRO A 230 -8.90 -11.88 3.90
CA PRO A 230 -9.04 -12.10 5.34
C PRO A 230 -8.20 -11.11 6.14
N LEU A 231 -8.74 -10.66 7.27
CA LEU A 231 -8.04 -9.83 8.25
C LEU A 231 -7.25 -10.74 9.19
N ILE A 232 -5.96 -10.99 8.89
CA ILE A 232 -5.15 -11.99 9.60
C ILE A 232 -4.21 -11.41 10.66
N PHE A 233 -3.95 -10.10 10.61
CA PHE A 233 -3.03 -9.41 11.52
C PHE A 233 -3.75 -8.52 12.52
N SER A 234 -5.07 -8.36 12.38
CA SER A 234 -5.83 -7.57 13.33
C SER A 234 -5.65 -8.18 14.70
N SER A 235 -5.18 -7.38 15.64
CA SER A 235 -5.28 -7.76 17.05
C SER A 235 -6.77 -7.91 17.32
N ASN A 236 -7.24 -9.11 17.69
CA ASN A 236 -8.63 -9.32 18.09
C ASN A 236 -9.10 -8.13 18.95
N MET A 237 -10.23 -7.51 18.56
CA MET A 237 -10.94 -6.59 19.44
C MET A 237 -11.27 -7.27 20.77
#